data_AF-A0AAE0J6W6-F1
#
_entry.id   AF-A0AAE0J6W6-F1
#
_cell.length_a   1.000
_cell.length_b   1.000
_cell.length_c   1.000
_cell.angle_alpha   90.00
_cell.angle_beta   90.00
_cell.angle_gamma   90.00
#
_symmetry.space_group_name_H-M   'P 1'
#
loop_
_entity.id
_entity.type
_entity.pdbx_description
1 polymer ?
#
loop_
_entity_poly.entity_id
_entity_poly.type
_entity_poly.pdbx_seq_one_letter_code
_entity_poly.pdbx_strand_id
1 'polypeptide(L)'
;MKSQLFIATASLFAAFAAAMPSPHALIPDTNSVEKVGKVNSIAVPAAAANFNFTDEFDFPLGHLFSQIESIPDDVLAAGDESLHKWLVANGFREPDAPLKRDETEAYSSVLEARASIWKIAKCLAAIVQLLATTAVPAAKILRIKKYIEALGGAREAVELLLKATSAAEKYRLGGEVLVNLAAELLGISSVKNNCF
;
A
#
# COMPACT_ATOMS: atom_id res chain seq x y z
N MET A 1 29.79 56.87 37.35
CA MET A 1 30.84 57.03 36.32
C MET A 1 30.79 55.85 35.36
N LYS A 2 30.27 56.06 34.13
CA LYS A 2 30.77 55.56 32.84
C LYS A 2 29.62 55.50 31.83
N SER A 3 29.62 56.51 30.96
CA SER A 3 28.87 56.62 29.71
C SER A 3 29.75 56.14 28.56
N GLN A 4 29.19 55.39 27.61
CA GLN A 4 29.55 55.25 26.18
C GLN A 4 28.32 54.56 25.54
N LEU A 5 27.49 55.08 24.65
CA LEU A 5 27.60 55.81 23.36
C LEU A 5 28.10 54.93 22.18
N PHE A 6 27.39 55.08 21.04
CA PHE A 6 27.66 54.65 19.64
C PHE A 6 27.06 53.31 19.19
N ILE A 7 26.47 53.09 17.99
CA ILE A 7 26.15 53.84 16.76
C ILE A 7 24.99 53.13 16.06
N ALA A 8 24.08 53.89 15.44
CA ALA A 8 23.06 53.39 14.52
C ALA A 8 23.62 53.28 13.09
N THR A 9 23.36 52.18 12.39
CA THR A 9 23.58 52.06 10.95
C THR A 9 22.26 51.78 10.24
N ALA A 10 21.81 52.78 9.48
CA ALA A 10 20.73 52.69 8.52
C ALA A 10 21.31 52.22 7.18
N SER A 11 20.72 51.18 6.60
CA SER A 11 20.98 50.79 5.21
C SER A 11 19.66 50.79 4.45
N LEU A 12 19.48 51.83 3.64
CA LEU A 12 18.54 51.94 2.54
C LEU A 12 18.80 50.84 1.51
N PHE A 13 17.75 50.16 1.05
CA PHE A 13 17.64 49.77 -0.35
C PHE A 13 16.23 50.03 -0.85
N ALA A 14 16.16 50.82 -1.92
CA ALA A 14 14.94 51.30 -2.57
C ALA A 14 14.48 50.33 -3.68
N ALA A 15 13.18 50.45 -3.95
CA ALA A 15 12.31 49.73 -4.87
C ALA A 15 12.75 49.54 -6.33
N PHE A 16 12.20 48.48 -6.96
CA PHE A 16 11.77 48.47 -8.38
C PHE A 16 10.68 47.37 -8.53
N ALA A 17 9.38 47.72 -8.54
CA ALA A 17 8.54 48.04 -9.70
C ALA A 17 8.27 46.86 -10.66
N ALA A 18 7.02 46.36 -10.66
CA ALA A 18 6.12 46.30 -11.83
C ALA A 18 5.05 45.21 -11.64
N ALA A 19 3.79 45.65 -11.49
CA ALA A 19 2.61 44.84 -11.73
C ALA A 19 2.17 45.04 -13.18
N MET A 20 1.83 43.96 -13.90
CA MET A 20 0.78 43.96 -14.92
C MET A 20 0.12 42.56 -15.05
N PRO A 21 -1.19 42.49 -15.30
CA PRO A 21 -1.96 41.25 -15.42
C PRO A 21 -2.08 40.80 -16.89
N SER A 22 -2.28 39.50 -17.13
CA SER A 22 -3.00 39.06 -18.35
C SER A 22 -3.59 37.66 -18.22
N PRO A 23 -4.68 37.37 -18.95
CA PRO A 23 -5.67 36.36 -18.61
C PRO A 23 -5.71 35.24 -19.66
N HIS A 24 -5.27 34.02 -19.34
CA HIS A 24 -5.50 32.89 -20.23
C HIS A 24 -5.82 31.62 -19.44
N ALA A 25 -7.03 31.13 -19.73
CA ALA A 25 -7.45 29.73 -19.74
C ALA A 25 -7.31 28.93 -18.44
N LEU A 26 -8.44 28.79 -17.75
CA LEU A 26 -8.73 27.69 -16.84
C LEU A 26 -8.70 26.36 -17.62
N ILE A 27 -7.56 25.71 -17.66
CA ILE A 27 -7.48 24.25 -17.84
C ILE A 27 -7.65 23.65 -16.43
N PRO A 28 -8.55 22.68 -16.21
CA PRO A 28 -8.63 22.02 -14.91
C PRO A 28 -7.34 21.26 -14.66
N ASP A 29 -6.59 21.71 -13.64
CA ASP A 29 -5.35 21.12 -13.17
C ASP A 29 -5.53 19.63 -12.84
N THR A 30 -4.80 18.78 -13.55
CA THR A 30 -4.62 17.35 -13.27
C THR A 30 -3.76 17.08 -12.02
N ASN A 31 -3.64 18.03 -11.11
CA ASN A 31 -2.73 17.99 -9.96
C ASN A 31 -3.28 17.28 -8.70
N SER A 32 -4.35 16.50 -8.83
CA SER A 32 -4.82 15.68 -7.70
C SER A 32 -4.05 14.36 -7.52
N VAL A 33 -3.14 14.01 -8.43
CA VAL A 33 -2.30 12.80 -8.34
C VAL A 33 -0.96 13.07 -7.63
N GLU A 34 -0.53 14.34 -7.49
CA GLU A 34 0.80 14.68 -6.98
C GLU A 34 0.94 14.57 -5.45
N LYS A 35 -0.18 14.38 -4.72
CA LYS A 35 -0.18 14.27 -3.26
C LYS A 35 -0.13 12.83 -2.72
N VAL A 36 0.14 11.85 -3.56
CA VAL A 36 0.62 10.53 -3.11
C VAL A 36 2.14 10.63 -3.02
N GLY A 37 2.63 11.13 -1.89
CA GLY A 37 4.04 11.48 -1.69
C GLY A 37 4.99 10.39 -2.16
N LYS A 38 5.88 10.74 -3.09
CA LYS A 38 7.10 10.04 -3.53
C LYS A 38 7.20 8.60 -3.01
N VAL A 39 6.33 7.73 -3.50
CA VAL A 39 6.43 6.32 -3.19
C VAL A 39 7.60 5.81 -4.02
N ASN A 40 8.73 5.52 -3.37
CA ASN A 40 9.92 5.00 -4.05
C ASN A 40 9.49 3.87 -4.98
N SER A 41 9.80 4.01 -6.28
CA SER A 41 9.54 2.98 -7.29
C SER A 41 10.16 1.67 -6.78
N ILE A 42 9.31 0.76 -6.31
CA ILE A 42 9.75 -0.57 -5.92
C ILE A 42 10.15 -1.26 -7.22
N ALA A 43 11.35 -1.81 -7.28
CA ALA A 43 11.71 -2.69 -8.40
C ALA A 43 10.79 -3.91 -8.34
N VAL A 44 9.67 -3.86 -9.06
CA VAL A 44 8.68 -4.93 -9.08
C VAL A 44 9.31 -6.12 -9.79
N PRO A 45 9.46 -7.27 -9.14
CA PRO A 45 9.97 -8.45 -9.82
C PRO A 45 9.03 -8.80 -10.98
N ALA A 46 9.58 -9.14 -12.15
CA ALA A 46 8.81 -9.39 -13.37
C ALA A 46 7.69 -10.44 -13.19
N ALA A 47 7.88 -11.41 -12.29
CA ALA A 47 6.87 -12.39 -11.91
C ALA A 47 5.64 -11.76 -11.22
N ALA A 48 5.84 -10.78 -10.34
CA ALA A 48 4.75 -10.08 -9.65
C ALA A 48 3.98 -9.15 -10.61
N ALA A 49 4.70 -8.46 -11.50
CA ALA A 49 4.07 -7.58 -12.48
C ALA A 49 3.14 -8.33 -13.45
N ASN A 50 3.51 -9.56 -13.81
CA ASN A 50 2.77 -10.42 -14.75
C ASN A 50 1.90 -11.48 -14.05
N PHE A 51 1.72 -11.42 -12.72
CA PHE A 51 0.82 -12.32 -12.04
C PHE A 51 -0.62 -12.06 -12.48
N ASN A 52 -1.33 -13.12 -12.84
CA ASN A 52 -2.72 -13.05 -13.28
C ASN A 52 -3.64 -13.36 -12.09
N PHE A 53 -4.29 -12.33 -11.54
CA PHE A 53 -5.33 -12.52 -10.53
C PHE A 53 -6.62 -12.92 -11.26
N THR A 54 -7.07 -14.15 -11.05
CA THR A 54 -8.31 -14.69 -11.64
C THR A 54 -9.49 -14.52 -10.69
N ASP A 55 -10.73 -14.79 -11.14
CA ASP A 55 -11.95 -14.55 -10.36
C ASP A 55 -11.97 -15.24 -8.99
N GLU A 56 -11.20 -16.33 -8.80
CA GLU A 56 -11.02 -17.00 -7.51
C GLU A 56 -10.38 -16.10 -6.44
N PHE A 57 -9.71 -15.03 -6.85
CA PHE A 57 -9.10 -14.03 -5.97
C PHE A 57 -10.06 -12.93 -5.53
N ASP A 58 -11.24 -12.78 -6.16
CA ASP A 58 -12.19 -11.70 -5.86
C ASP A 58 -12.56 -11.66 -4.37
N PHE A 59 -13.06 -12.77 -3.84
CA PHE A 59 -13.46 -12.85 -2.44
C PHE A 59 -12.26 -12.68 -1.47
N PRO A 60 -11.12 -13.41 -1.63
CA PRO A 60 -9.98 -13.26 -0.73
C PRO A 60 -9.34 -11.87 -0.74
N LEU A 61 -9.18 -11.25 -1.91
CA LEU A 61 -8.66 -9.89 -2.01
C LEU A 61 -9.66 -8.87 -1.49
N GLY A 62 -10.95 -9.03 -1.80
CA GLY A 62 -12.00 -8.15 -1.32
C GLY A 62 -12.07 -8.15 0.21
N HIS A 63 -12.01 -9.32 0.82
CA HIS A 63 -11.95 -9.46 2.27
C HIS A 63 -10.68 -8.82 2.84
N LEU A 64 -9.50 -9.17 2.30
CA LEU A 64 -8.23 -8.61 2.78
C LEU A 64 -8.20 -7.07 2.68
N PHE A 65 -8.56 -6.52 1.53
CA PHE A 65 -8.49 -5.08 1.29
C PHE A 65 -9.49 -4.31 2.15
N SER A 66 -10.71 -4.84 2.32
CA SER A 66 -11.70 -4.28 3.24
C SER A 66 -11.20 -4.28 4.69
N GLN A 67 -10.55 -5.37 5.13
CA GLN A 67 -9.92 -5.42 6.45
C GLN A 67 -8.80 -4.38 6.57
N ILE A 68 -7.92 -4.27 5.57
CA ILE A 68 -6.83 -3.28 5.56
C ILE A 68 -7.40 -1.85 5.65
N GLU A 69 -8.46 -1.54 4.92
CA GLU A 69 -9.12 -0.23 4.97
C GLU A 69 -9.70 0.08 6.36
N SER A 70 -10.22 -0.94 7.05
CA SER A 70 -10.78 -0.79 8.40
C SER A 70 -9.75 -0.46 9.49
N ILE A 71 -8.47 -0.72 9.26
CA ILE A 71 -7.40 -0.42 10.22
C ILE A 71 -7.13 1.10 10.21
N PRO A 72 -7.23 1.81 11.34
CA PRO A 72 -6.94 3.24 11.38
C PRO A 72 -5.50 3.59 10.96
N ASP A 73 -5.33 4.72 10.28
CA ASP A 73 -4.00 5.15 9.80
C ASP A 73 -3.02 5.43 10.93
N ASP A 74 -3.51 5.95 12.05
CA ASP A 74 -2.71 6.22 13.26
C ASP A 74 -2.20 4.93 13.89
N VAL A 75 -2.99 3.85 13.85
CA VAL A 75 -2.58 2.51 14.30
C VAL A 75 -1.44 1.99 13.43
N LEU A 76 -1.56 2.11 12.11
CA LEU A 76 -0.52 1.67 11.17
C LEU A 76 0.74 2.54 11.24
N ALA A 77 0.58 3.84 11.45
CA ALA A 77 1.68 4.79 11.60
C ALA A 77 2.44 4.60 12.93
N ALA A 78 1.75 4.18 13.99
CA ALA A 78 2.34 3.88 15.28
C ALA A 78 3.17 2.58 15.30
N GLY A 79 3.07 1.75 14.25
CA GLY A 79 3.94 0.59 14.03
C GLY A 79 3.35 -0.75 14.46
N ASP A 80 4.20 -1.78 14.43
CA ASP A 80 3.79 -3.19 14.50
C ASP A 80 3.10 -3.56 15.84
N GLU A 81 3.52 -2.98 16.96
CA GLU A 81 2.91 -3.23 18.27
C GLU A 81 1.47 -2.70 18.34
N SER A 82 1.24 -1.48 17.87
CA SER A 82 -0.09 -0.86 17.81
C SER A 82 -1.02 -1.64 16.88
N LEU A 83 -0.51 -2.02 15.71
CA LEU A 83 -1.23 -2.89 14.79
C LEU A 83 -1.60 -4.23 15.44
N HIS A 84 -0.67 -4.89 16.12
CA HIS A 84 -0.93 -6.15 16.79
C HIS A 84 -2.06 -6.03 17.83
N LYS A 85 -1.98 -5.02 18.72
CA LYS A 85 -3.01 -4.75 19.73
C LYS A 85 -4.38 -4.50 19.10
N TRP A 86 -4.41 -3.71 18.03
CA TRP A 86 -5.65 -3.43 17.31
C TRP A 86 -6.25 -4.69 16.67
N LEU A 87 -5.43 -5.53 16.03
CA LEU A 87 -5.89 -6.78 15.41
C LEU A 87 -6.47 -7.75 16.46
N VAL A 88 -5.85 -7.86 17.64
CA VAL A 88 -6.36 -8.68 18.74
C VAL A 88 -7.69 -8.12 19.26
N ALA A 89 -7.76 -6.80 19.49
CA ALA A 89 -8.96 -6.14 20.01
C ALA A 89 -10.17 -6.24 19.06
N ASN A 90 -9.93 -6.37 17.75
CA ASN A 90 -10.98 -6.49 16.74
C ASN A 90 -11.23 -7.93 16.28
N GLY A 91 -10.64 -8.93 16.96
CA GLY A 91 -10.89 -10.35 16.67
C GLY A 91 -10.24 -10.88 15.39
N PHE A 92 -9.31 -10.13 14.81
CA PHE A 92 -8.53 -10.56 13.63
C PHE A 92 -7.30 -11.40 14.00
N ARG A 93 -6.97 -11.50 15.29
CA ARG A 93 -5.82 -12.24 15.80
C ARG A 93 -6.06 -12.76 17.21
N GLU A 94 -5.54 -13.95 17.51
CA GLU A 94 -5.55 -14.50 18.87
C GLU A 94 -4.55 -13.76 19.79
N PRO A 95 -4.88 -13.51 21.07
CA PRO A 95 -4.06 -12.71 21.99
C PRO A 95 -2.67 -13.30 22.26
N ASP A 96 -2.54 -14.62 22.19
CA ASP A 96 -1.35 -15.41 22.45
C ASP A 96 -0.73 -15.99 21.17
N ALA A 97 -1.24 -15.60 19.99
CA ALA A 97 -0.63 -15.96 18.73
C ALA A 97 0.84 -15.53 18.75
N PRO A 98 1.80 -16.48 18.72
CA PRO A 98 3.20 -16.14 18.83
C PRO A 98 3.58 -15.23 17.66
N LEU A 99 4.43 -14.23 17.93
CA LEU A 99 5.01 -13.33 16.91
C LEU A 99 5.98 -14.12 16.01
N LYS A 100 5.49 -15.14 15.31
CA LYS A 100 6.29 -15.94 14.40
C LYS A 100 6.36 -15.19 13.09
N ARG A 101 7.48 -14.48 12.92
CA ARG A 101 7.92 -14.06 11.59
C ARG A 101 8.36 -15.33 10.87
N ASP A 102 7.43 -15.89 10.11
CA ASP A 102 7.69 -16.84 9.02
C ASP A 102 8.32 -18.18 9.45
N GLU A 103 7.51 -19.12 9.96
CA GLU A 103 7.72 -20.54 9.66
C GLU A 103 6.34 -21.19 9.52
N THR A 104 6.03 -21.56 8.28
CA THR A 104 5.12 -22.62 7.83
C THR A 104 4.24 -23.24 8.91
N GLU A 105 2.91 -23.16 8.74
CA GLU A 105 1.91 -24.23 8.97
C GLU A 105 0.53 -23.57 9.15
N ALA A 106 -0.31 -23.64 8.11
CA ALA A 106 -1.75 -23.50 8.27
C ALA A 106 -2.48 -24.37 7.23
N TYR A 107 -2.96 -25.51 7.73
CA TYR A 107 -3.98 -26.41 7.20
C TYR A 107 -3.71 -27.12 5.86
N SER A 108 -3.25 -28.36 5.98
CA SER A 108 -3.43 -29.44 5.00
C SER A 108 -4.54 -30.37 5.49
N SER A 109 -5.60 -30.53 4.72
CA SER A 109 -6.06 -31.86 4.33
C SER A 109 -6.97 -31.75 3.11
N VAL A 110 -6.96 -32.80 2.29
CA VAL A 110 -7.75 -33.04 1.07
C VAL A 110 -6.98 -32.85 -0.26
N LEU A 111 -6.27 -33.94 -0.57
CA LEU A 111 -6.20 -34.64 -1.86
C LEU A 111 -5.21 -34.18 -2.94
N GLU A 112 -4.21 -35.05 -3.12
CA GLU A 112 -3.18 -35.09 -4.14
C GLU A 112 -3.76 -35.53 -5.49
N ALA A 113 -4.14 -34.55 -6.32
CA ALA A 113 -4.26 -34.71 -7.77
C ALA A 113 -4.11 -33.39 -8.56
N ARG A 114 -3.89 -32.24 -7.88
CA ARG A 114 -4.18 -30.91 -8.43
C ARG A 114 -3.05 -29.88 -8.23
N ALA A 115 -1.87 -30.09 -8.81
CA ALA A 115 -0.73 -29.19 -8.60
C ALA A 115 -1.05 -27.69 -8.82
N SER A 116 -1.85 -27.33 -9.84
CA SER A 116 -2.28 -25.94 -10.08
C SER A 116 -3.37 -25.45 -9.11
N ILE A 117 -4.41 -26.25 -8.84
CA ILE A 117 -5.49 -25.85 -7.92
C ILE A 117 -4.97 -25.77 -6.48
N TRP A 118 -4.04 -26.65 -6.09
CA TRP A 118 -3.43 -26.61 -4.77
C TRP A 118 -2.49 -25.43 -4.60
N LYS A 119 -1.73 -25.06 -5.65
CA LYS A 119 -0.94 -23.81 -5.68
C LYS A 119 -1.84 -22.57 -5.56
N ILE A 120 -2.95 -22.52 -6.29
CA ILE A 120 -3.95 -21.44 -6.15
C ILE A 120 -4.54 -21.42 -4.74
N ALA A 121 -4.98 -22.56 -4.20
CA ALA A 121 -5.53 -22.65 -2.85
C ALA A 121 -4.56 -22.17 -1.78
N LYS A 122 -3.27 -22.51 -1.91
CA LYS A 122 -2.21 -22.01 -1.04
C LYS A 122 -2.00 -20.51 -1.14
N CYS A 123 -1.99 -19.97 -2.36
CA CYS A 123 -1.89 -18.53 -2.61
C CYS A 123 -3.08 -17.78 -1.97
N LEU A 124 -4.30 -18.27 -2.17
CA LEU A 124 -5.51 -17.70 -1.55
C LEU A 124 -5.45 -17.78 -0.02
N ALA A 125 -5.05 -18.93 0.54
CA ALA A 125 -4.89 -19.10 1.99
C ALA A 125 -3.85 -18.11 2.55
N ALA A 126 -2.73 -17.88 1.85
CA ALA A 126 -1.72 -16.91 2.24
C ALA A 126 -2.24 -15.46 2.23
N ILE A 127 -3.11 -15.12 1.28
CA ILE A 127 -3.77 -13.80 1.21
C ILE A 127 -4.77 -13.62 2.36
N VAL A 128 -5.62 -14.62 2.63
CA VAL A 128 -6.59 -14.56 3.73
C VAL A 128 -5.91 -14.47 5.09
N GLN A 129 -4.81 -15.22 5.27
CA GLN A 129 -4.08 -15.28 6.53
C GLN A 129 -3.12 -14.11 6.75
N LEU A 130 -3.07 -13.15 5.82
CA LEU A 130 -2.06 -12.10 5.81
C LEU A 130 -2.04 -11.28 7.11
N LEU A 131 -3.22 -10.81 7.54
CA LEU A 131 -3.39 -10.02 8.77
C LEU A 131 -3.40 -10.86 10.04
N ALA A 132 -3.62 -12.17 9.93
CA ALA A 132 -3.58 -13.11 11.06
C ALA A 132 -2.14 -13.47 11.46
N THR A 133 -1.15 -13.27 10.59
CA THR A 133 0.29 -13.50 10.90
C THR A 133 1.04 -12.21 11.22
N THR A 134 2.07 -12.25 12.07
CA THR A 134 2.94 -11.07 12.30
C THR A 134 4.04 -10.93 11.26
N ALA A 135 3.87 -11.59 10.11
CA ALA A 135 4.87 -11.61 9.05
C ALA A 135 4.89 -10.30 8.24
N VAL A 136 3.83 -9.49 8.31
CA VAL A 136 3.70 -8.25 7.52
C VAL A 136 3.86 -7.02 8.41
N PRO A 137 4.90 -6.20 8.21
CA PRO A 137 5.08 -4.94 8.94
C PRO A 137 3.93 -3.96 8.71
N ALA A 138 3.55 -3.21 9.75
CA ALA A 138 2.51 -2.19 9.69
C ALA A 138 2.80 -1.14 8.59
N ALA A 139 4.06 -0.77 8.42
CA ALA A 139 4.47 0.15 7.35
C ALA A 139 4.17 -0.38 5.94
N LYS A 140 4.18 -1.71 5.72
CA LYS A 140 3.83 -2.32 4.44
C LYS A 140 2.32 -2.33 4.24
N ILE A 141 1.54 -2.65 5.28
CA ILE A 141 0.08 -2.59 5.25
C ILE A 141 -0.38 -1.15 4.99
N LEU A 142 0.26 -0.15 5.60
CA LEU A 142 -0.02 1.26 5.33
C LEU A 142 0.19 1.65 3.87
N ARG A 143 1.24 1.13 3.21
CA ARG A 143 1.45 1.37 1.78
C ARG A 143 0.39 0.70 0.92
N ILE A 144 0.04 -0.55 1.23
CA ILE A 144 -1.06 -1.27 0.55
C ILE A 144 -2.36 -0.48 0.69
N LYS A 145 -2.70 -0.03 1.91
CA LYS A 145 -3.88 0.80 2.19
C LYS A 145 -3.91 2.05 1.32
N LYS A 146 -2.80 2.80 1.27
CA LYS A 146 -2.68 4.01 0.45
C LYS A 146 -2.86 3.75 -1.05
N TYR A 147 -2.38 2.62 -1.56
CA TYR A 147 -2.62 2.26 -2.95
C TYR A 147 -4.08 1.89 -3.20
N ILE A 148 -4.72 1.16 -2.29
CA ILE A 148 -6.14 0.81 -2.37
C ILE A 148 -6.97 2.10 -2.42
N GLU A 149 -6.72 3.05 -1.51
CA GLU A 149 -7.40 4.35 -1.48
C GLU A 149 -7.17 5.14 -2.77
N ALA A 150 -5.93 5.20 -3.27
CA ALA A 150 -5.60 5.90 -4.51
C ALA A 150 -6.25 5.28 -5.75
N LEU A 151 -6.63 4.00 -5.70
CA LEU A 151 -7.37 3.30 -6.76
C LEU A 151 -8.89 3.42 -6.64
N GLY A 152 -9.41 4.07 -5.59
CA GLY A 152 -10.85 4.22 -5.37
C GLY A 152 -11.45 3.27 -4.33
N GLY A 153 -10.62 2.64 -3.51
CA GLY A 153 -11.01 1.78 -2.39
C GLY A 153 -10.94 0.28 -2.72
N ALA A 154 -11.24 -0.58 -1.73
CA ALA A 154 -11.03 -2.03 -1.86
C ALA A 154 -11.69 -2.65 -3.10
N ARG A 155 -12.97 -2.34 -3.34
CA ARG A 155 -13.74 -2.93 -4.46
C ARG A 155 -13.10 -2.61 -5.81
N GLU A 156 -12.75 -1.34 -6.03
CA GLU A 156 -12.16 -0.89 -7.30
C GLU A 156 -10.74 -1.46 -7.47
N ALA A 157 -9.94 -1.48 -6.41
CA ALA A 157 -8.61 -2.07 -6.44
C ALA A 157 -8.64 -3.56 -6.81
N VAL A 158 -9.58 -4.34 -6.28
CA VAL A 158 -9.78 -5.75 -6.66
C VAL A 158 -10.22 -5.87 -8.10
N GLU A 159 -11.26 -5.12 -8.51
CA GLU A 159 -11.79 -5.15 -9.87
C GLU A 159 -10.70 -4.85 -10.92
N LEU A 160 -9.82 -3.89 -10.63
CA LEU A 160 -8.68 -3.56 -11.47
C LEU A 160 -7.62 -4.67 -11.51
N LEU A 161 -7.31 -5.30 -10.38
CA LEU A 161 -6.36 -6.43 -10.32
C LEU A 161 -6.85 -7.63 -11.12
N LEU A 162 -8.15 -7.94 -11.06
CA LEU A 162 -8.77 -9.06 -11.80
C LEU A 162 -8.81 -8.81 -13.31
N LYS A 163 -9.08 -7.56 -13.73
CA LYS A 163 -9.10 -7.20 -15.15
C LYS A 163 -7.71 -7.14 -15.80
N ALA A 164 -6.65 -7.00 -15.01
CA ALA A 164 -5.31 -6.70 -15.51
C ALA A 164 -4.38 -7.93 -15.45
N THR A 165 -4.39 -8.75 -16.51
CA THR A 165 -3.68 -10.05 -16.51
C THR A 165 -2.16 -9.91 -16.65
N SER A 166 -1.66 -8.78 -17.16
CA SER A 166 -0.26 -8.52 -17.43
C SER A 166 0.25 -7.22 -16.81
N ALA A 167 1.58 -7.02 -16.76
CA ALA A 167 2.18 -5.79 -16.26
C ALA A 167 1.73 -4.55 -17.06
N ALA A 168 1.67 -4.69 -18.38
CA ALA A 168 1.25 -3.62 -19.28
C ALA A 168 -0.23 -3.25 -19.06
N GLU A 169 -1.09 -4.24 -18.84
CA GLU A 169 -2.50 -3.97 -18.53
C GLU A 169 -2.68 -3.34 -17.15
N LYS A 170 -1.91 -3.77 -16.15
CA LYS A 170 -1.96 -3.14 -14.81
C LYS A 170 -1.58 -1.67 -14.89
N TYR A 171 -0.51 -1.36 -15.65
CA TYR A 171 -0.12 0.02 -15.89
C TYR A 171 -1.19 0.80 -16.67
N ARG A 172 -1.79 0.20 -17.70
CA ARG A 172 -2.83 0.87 -18.51
C ARG A 172 -4.11 1.16 -17.72
N LEU A 173 -4.53 0.23 -16.84
CA LEU A 173 -5.81 0.31 -16.13
C LEU A 173 -5.72 1.11 -14.82
N GLY A 174 -4.61 1.00 -14.07
CA GLY A 174 -4.46 1.67 -12.77
C GLY A 174 -3.08 2.30 -12.54
N GLY A 175 -2.30 2.49 -13.60
CA GLY A 175 -1.01 3.19 -13.54
C GLY A 175 0.03 2.49 -12.68
N GLU A 176 1.00 3.28 -12.21
CA GLU A 176 2.02 2.81 -11.26
C GLU A 176 1.40 2.34 -9.94
N VAL A 177 0.27 2.91 -9.53
CA VAL A 177 -0.41 2.57 -8.28
C VAL A 177 -0.85 1.11 -8.27
N LEU A 178 -1.50 0.63 -9.33
CA LEU A 178 -1.94 -0.76 -9.44
C LEU A 178 -0.76 -1.74 -9.56
N VAL A 179 0.28 -1.35 -10.32
CA VAL A 179 1.51 -2.15 -10.43
C VAL A 179 2.19 -2.29 -9.08
N ASN A 180 2.30 -1.21 -8.32
CA ASN A 180 2.92 -1.21 -7.00
C ASN A 180 2.06 -1.91 -5.93
N LEU A 181 0.73 -1.84 -6.03
CA LEU A 181 -0.17 -2.62 -5.18
C LEU A 181 0.07 -4.12 -5.37
N ALA A 182 0.05 -4.59 -6.62
CA ALA A 182 0.34 -5.99 -6.95
C ALA A 182 1.74 -6.39 -6.44
N ALA A 183 2.73 -5.52 -6.61
CA ALA A 183 4.10 -5.75 -6.15
C ALA A 183 4.21 -5.86 -4.62
N GLU A 184 3.53 -4.99 -3.87
CA GLU A 184 3.57 -5.04 -2.41
C GLU A 184 2.93 -6.32 -1.89
N LEU A 185 1.77 -6.70 -2.44
CA LEU A 185 1.05 -7.90 -2.06
C LEU A 185 1.87 -9.16 -2.37
N LEU A 186 2.32 -9.31 -3.61
CA LEU A 186 3.09 -10.47 -4.07
C LEU A 186 4.53 -10.48 -3.56
N GLY A 187 5.02 -9.34 -3.06
CA GLY A 187 6.31 -9.20 -2.41
C GLY A 187 6.31 -9.62 -0.93
N ILE A 188 5.16 -9.96 -0.35
CA ILE A 188 5.08 -10.53 1.00
C ILE A 188 5.53 -11.99 0.92
N SER A 189 6.51 -12.39 1.74
CA SER A 189 7.16 -13.70 1.64
C SER A 189 6.17 -14.87 1.62
N SER A 190 5.16 -14.86 2.51
CA SER A 190 4.14 -15.90 2.57
C SER A 190 3.30 -15.98 1.28
N VAL A 191 2.93 -14.83 0.71
CA VAL A 191 2.19 -14.76 -0.56
C VAL A 191 3.10 -15.23 -1.69
N LYS A 192 4.31 -14.67 -1.79
CA LYS A 192 5.29 -15.03 -2.82
C LYS A 192 5.56 -16.53 -2.88
N ASN A 193 5.83 -17.16 -1.74
CA ASN A 193 6.19 -18.58 -1.64
C ASN A 193 5.04 -19.53 -1.96
N ASN A 194 3.79 -19.04 -1.90
CA ASN A 194 2.60 -19.84 -2.17
C ASN A 194 1.99 -19.56 -3.55
N CYS A 195 2.23 -18.37 -4.11
CA CYS A 195 1.73 -17.97 -5.43
C CYS A 195 2.71 -18.30 -6.58
N PHE A 196 3.99 -18.53 -6.28
CA PHE A 196 5.03 -18.95 -7.25
C PHE A 196 5.68 -20.29 -6.84
#